data_AF-A0AAT9RS15-F1
#
_entry.id   AF-A0AAT9RS15-F1
#
_cell.length_a   1.000
_cell.length_b   1.000
_cell.length_c   1.000
_cell.angle_alpha   90.00
_cell.angle_beta   90.00
_cell.angle_gamma   90.00
#
_symmetry.space_group_name_H-M   'P 1'
#
loop_
_entity.id
_entity.type
_entity.pdbx_description
1 polymer ?
#
loop_
_entity_poly.entity_id
_entity_poly.type
_entity_poly.pdbx_seq_one_letter_code
_entity_poly.pdbx_strand_id
1 'polypeptide(L)'
;MVITVQSDSRSKKALVFGISLAVVVMAAVGIGGAYWWQQRDAPSQASAADCALAQKIIDEAQELPADEAAVAKWRKDTRDLRIAEMKDGYLGLRIATYEQWAADHATGTAEAPTKQELADMTKTANSHCTEAERTLVVPPIAS
;
A
#
# COMPACT_ATOMS: atom_id res chain seq x y z
N MET A 1 -12.95 77.14 0.13
CA MET A 1 -11.77 76.24 0.12
C MET A 1 -12.31 74.82 0.25
N VAL A 2 -12.32 74.05 -0.83
CA VAL A 2 -12.79 72.65 -0.81
C VAL A 2 -11.55 71.78 -0.93
N ILE A 3 -11.18 71.09 0.14
CA ILE A 3 -10.09 70.10 0.13
C ILE A 3 -10.69 68.81 -0.43
N THR A 4 -10.44 68.53 -1.70
CA THR A 4 -10.73 67.23 -2.29
C THR A 4 -9.68 66.24 -1.81
N VAL A 5 -10.06 65.38 -0.88
CA VAL A 5 -9.27 64.20 -0.51
C VAL A 5 -9.30 63.26 -1.72
N GLN A 6 -8.23 63.25 -2.53
CA GLN A 6 -8.04 62.21 -3.53
C GLN A 6 -7.81 60.89 -2.79
N SER A 7 -8.92 60.19 -2.54
CA SER A 7 -8.93 58.82 -2.04
C SER A 7 -8.11 57.95 -2.98
N ASP A 8 -6.98 57.49 -2.46
CA ASP A 8 -5.97 56.59 -3.01
C ASP A 8 -6.58 55.33 -3.67
N SER A 9 -6.96 55.44 -4.94
CA SER A 9 -7.47 54.31 -5.72
C SER A 9 -6.36 53.36 -6.17
N ARG A 10 -5.11 53.81 -6.12
CA ARG A 10 -3.92 53.07 -6.56
C ARG A 10 -3.48 52.08 -5.48
N SER A 11 -3.56 52.44 -4.19
CA SER A 11 -3.29 51.50 -3.08
C SER A 11 -4.35 50.41 -2.96
N LYS A 12 -5.63 50.71 -3.21
CA LYS A 12 -6.70 49.70 -3.21
C LYS A 12 -6.50 48.62 -4.29
N LYS A 13 -6.08 49.01 -5.51
CA LYS A 13 -5.78 48.05 -6.58
C LYS A 13 -4.56 47.21 -6.25
N ALA A 14 -3.49 47.82 -5.72
CA ALA A 14 -2.29 47.08 -5.31
C ALA A 14 -2.58 46.07 -4.18
N LEU A 15 -3.43 46.44 -3.22
CA LEU A 15 -3.86 45.56 -2.14
C LEU A 15 -4.67 44.36 -2.65
N VAL A 16 -5.63 44.60 -3.56
CA VAL A 16 -6.43 43.53 -4.16
C VAL A 16 -5.55 42.57 -4.97
N PHE A 17 -4.65 43.10 -5.81
CA PHE A 17 -3.71 42.26 -6.57
C PHE A 17 -2.77 41.47 -5.65
N GLY A 18 -2.26 42.09 -4.58
CA GLY A 18 -1.41 41.40 -3.61
C GLY A 18 -2.13 40.25 -2.90
N ILE A 19 -3.38 40.46 -2.49
CA ILE A 19 -4.21 39.41 -1.88
C ILE A 19 -4.51 38.30 -2.87
N SER A 20 -4.90 38.61 -4.10
CA SER A 20 -5.17 37.61 -5.14
C SER A 20 -3.93 36.75 -5.43
N LEU A 21 -2.77 37.38 -5.53
CA LEU A 21 -1.51 36.66 -5.77
C LEU A 21 -1.16 35.76 -4.58
N ALA A 22 -1.31 36.25 -3.35
CA ALA A 22 -1.07 35.47 -2.15
C ALA A 22 -2.01 34.25 -2.04
N VAL A 23 -3.29 34.41 -2.39
CA VAL A 23 -4.26 33.31 -2.43
C VAL A 23 -3.89 32.27 -3.48
N VAL A 24 -3.49 32.69 -4.68
CA VAL A 24 -3.06 31.78 -5.76
C VAL A 24 -1.80 31.01 -5.36
N VAL A 25 -0.82 31.69 -4.76
CA VAL A 25 0.41 31.05 -4.28
C VAL A 25 0.10 30.06 -3.16
N MET A 26 -0.74 30.42 -2.18
CA MET A 26 -1.15 29.50 -1.11
C MET A 26 -1.95 28.30 -1.64
N ALA A 27 -2.83 28.51 -2.63
CA ALA A 27 -3.55 27.41 -3.28
C ALA A 27 -2.59 26.48 -4.04
N ALA A 28 -1.63 27.02 -4.79
CA ALA A 28 -0.64 26.23 -5.50
C ALA A 28 0.27 25.43 -4.56
N VAL A 29 0.74 26.05 -3.46
CA VAL A 29 1.52 25.38 -2.41
C VAL A 29 0.69 24.32 -1.69
N GLY A 30 -0.59 24.59 -1.41
CA GLY A 30 -1.49 23.63 -0.78
C GLY A 30 -1.72 22.39 -1.65
N ILE A 31 -2.00 22.58 -2.94
CA ILE A 31 -2.20 21.48 -3.90
C ILE A 31 -0.90 20.70 -4.10
N GLY A 32 0.23 21.40 -4.31
CA GLY A 32 1.53 20.76 -4.48
C GLY A 32 1.99 19.99 -3.24
N GLY A 33 1.75 20.54 -2.05
CA GLY A 33 2.05 19.90 -0.77
C GLY A 33 1.22 18.65 -0.53
N ALA A 34 -0.10 18.70 -0.81
CA ALA A 34 -0.98 17.55 -0.69
C ALA A 34 -0.59 16.42 -1.67
N TYR A 35 -0.28 16.77 -2.93
CA TYR A 35 0.17 15.79 -3.93
C TYR A 35 1.51 15.14 -3.56
N TRP A 36 2.48 15.94 -3.11
CA TRP A 36 3.77 15.41 -2.65
C TRP A 36 3.61 14.50 -1.43
N TRP A 37 2.77 14.90 -0.47
CA TRP A 37 2.47 14.08 0.71
C TRP A 37 1.82 12.75 0.32
N GLN A 38 0.84 12.79 -0.58
CA GLN A 38 0.16 11.59 -1.08
C GLN A 38 1.13 10.63 -1.79
N GLN A 39 2.04 11.15 -2.61
CA GLN A 39 3.04 10.30 -3.27
C GLN A 39 4.07 9.74 -2.29
N ARG A 40 4.41 10.49 -1.24
CA ARG A 40 5.39 10.05 -0.24
C ARG A 40 4.88 8.88 0.60
N ASP A 41 3.59 8.87 0.91
CA ASP A 41 2.96 7.86 1.75
C ASP A 41 2.31 6.72 0.94
N ALA A 42 2.45 6.72 -0.40
CA ALA A 42 1.92 5.67 -1.24
C ALA A 42 2.65 4.33 -1.01
N PRO A 43 1.94 3.19 -0.97
CA PRO A 43 2.57 1.87 -0.94
C PRO A 43 3.49 1.68 -2.14
N SER A 44 4.61 0.97 -1.94
CA SER A 44 5.40 0.49 -3.08
C SER A 44 4.53 -0.28 -4.05
N GLN A 45 4.84 -0.21 -5.33
CA GLN A 45 4.05 -0.86 -6.37
C GLN A 45 4.85 -2.01 -6.96
N ALA A 46 4.34 -3.21 -6.74
CA ALA A 46 4.93 -4.46 -7.16
C ALA A 46 4.70 -4.67 -8.66
N SER A 47 5.60 -5.41 -9.31
CA SER A 47 5.43 -5.75 -10.72
C SER A 47 4.30 -6.77 -10.90
N ALA A 48 3.78 -6.89 -12.13
CA ALA A 48 2.83 -7.95 -12.46
C ALA A 48 3.39 -9.36 -12.20
N ALA A 49 4.72 -9.54 -12.33
CA ALA A 49 5.39 -10.80 -12.01
C ALA A 49 5.43 -11.06 -10.50
N ASP A 50 5.70 -10.04 -9.68
CA ASP A 50 5.67 -10.15 -8.23
C ASP A 50 4.25 -10.51 -7.74
N CYS A 51 3.22 -9.83 -8.25
CA CYS A 51 1.83 -10.13 -7.91
C CYS A 51 1.39 -11.52 -8.38
N ALA A 52 1.87 -11.98 -9.54
CA ALA A 52 1.61 -13.35 -10.00
C ALA A 52 2.31 -14.40 -9.13
N LEU A 53 3.55 -14.14 -8.72
CA LEU A 53 4.29 -15.00 -7.79
C LEU A 53 3.62 -15.04 -6.41
N ALA A 54 3.17 -13.90 -5.90
CA ALA A 54 2.40 -13.80 -4.67
C ALA A 54 1.13 -14.67 -4.74
N GLN A 55 0.34 -14.57 -5.82
CA GLN A 55 -0.84 -15.40 -6.01
C GLN A 55 -0.49 -16.89 -6.06
N LYS A 56 0.55 -17.27 -6.80
CA LYS A 56 1.00 -18.67 -6.88
C LYS A 56 1.32 -19.24 -5.49
N ILE A 57 2.03 -18.48 -4.65
CA ILE A 57 2.36 -18.91 -3.29
C ILE A 57 1.10 -19.06 -2.42
N ILE A 58 0.14 -18.12 -2.55
CA ILE A 58 -1.15 -18.20 -1.86
C ILE A 58 -1.91 -19.47 -2.28
N ASP A 59 -1.95 -19.77 -3.58
CA ASP A 59 -2.63 -20.94 -4.12
C ASP A 59 -1.95 -22.23 -3.62
N GLU A 60 -0.63 -22.31 -3.65
CA GLU A 60 0.13 -23.46 -3.11
C GLU A 60 -0.09 -23.67 -1.61
N ALA A 61 -0.24 -22.59 -0.84
CA ALA A 61 -0.46 -22.64 0.59
C ALA A 61 -1.80 -23.32 0.98
N GLN A 62 -2.79 -23.33 0.09
CA GLN A 62 -4.07 -24.01 0.31
C GLN A 62 -3.97 -25.54 0.24
N GLU A 63 -2.94 -26.04 -0.42
CA GLU A 63 -2.73 -27.47 -0.66
C GLU A 63 -1.71 -28.07 0.31
N LEU A 64 -1.39 -27.37 1.40
CA LEU A 64 -0.39 -27.82 2.35
C LEU A 64 -0.84 -29.08 3.09
N PRO A 65 0.00 -30.13 3.14
CA PRO A 65 -0.27 -31.30 3.95
C PRO A 65 -0.04 -31.01 5.44
N ALA A 66 -0.59 -31.85 6.32
CA ALA A 66 -0.30 -31.79 7.75
C ALA A 66 1.09 -32.34 8.14
N ASP A 67 1.87 -32.85 7.17
CA ASP A 67 3.22 -33.36 7.41
C ASP A 67 4.21 -32.23 7.66
N GLU A 68 4.75 -32.15 8.87
CA GLU A 68 5.66 -31.07 9.29
C GLU A 68 6.91 -30.96 8.40
N ALA A 69 7.45 -32.08 7.92
CA ALA A 69 8.63 -32.07 7.07
C ALA A 69 8.34 -31.48 5.68
N ALA A 70 7.19 -31.84 5.09
CA ALA A 70 6.72 -31.26 3.84
C ALA A 70 6.41 -29.76 3.98
N VAL A 71 5.76 -29.34 5.07
CA VAL A 71 5.50 -27.91 5.33
C VAL A 71 6.81 -27.14 5.53
N ALA A 72 7.75 -27.67 6.30
CA ALA A 72 9.05 -27.04 6.52
C ALA A 72 9.84 -26.90 5.20
N LYS A 73 9.78 -27.92 4.34
CA LYS A 73 10.36 -27.86 2.99
C LYS A 73 9.70 -26.79 2.15
N TRP A 74 8.36 -26.77 2.08
CA TRP A 74 7.62 -25.76 1.32
C TRP A 74 7.97 -24.35 1.79
N ARG A 75 7.95 -24.09 3.10
CA ARG A 75 8.33 -22.78 3.68
C ARG A 75 9.72 -22.32 3.28
N LYS A 76 10.67 -23.26 3.22
CA LYS A 76 12.04 -22.95 2.79
C LYS A 76 12.06 -22.62 1.30
N ASP A 77 11.44 -23.46 0.47
CA ASP A 77 11.43 -23.31 -0.98
C ASP A 77 10.73 -22.01 -1.39
N THR A 78 9.58 -21.67 -0.80
CA THR A 78 8.89 -20.41 -1.06
C THR A 78 9.71 -19.22 -0.59
N ARG A 79 10.35 -19.29 0.59
CA ARG A 79 11.22 -18.20 1.10
C ARG A 79 12.35 -17.91 0.14
N ASP A 80 13.04 -18.95 -0.30
CA ASP A 80 14.17 -18.81 -1.21
C ASP A 80 13.69 -18.29 -2.57
N LEU A 81 12.51 -18.72 -3.05
CA LEU A 81 11.86 -18.19 -4.25
C LEU A 81 11.50 -16.71 -4.14
N ARG A 82 10.92 -16.26 -3.02
CA ARG A 82 10.61 -14.83 -2.80
C ARG A 82 11.86 -13.98 -2.77
N ILE A 83 12.90 -14.42 -2.07
CA ILE A 83 14.17 -13.69 -2.00
C ILE A 83 14.81 -13.55 -3.39
N ALA A 84 14.71 -14.59 -4.22
CA ALA A 84 15.27 -14.57 -5.57
C ALA A 84 14.45 -13.70 -6.54
N GLU A 85 13.14 -13.91 -6.57
CA GLU A 85 12.28 -13.43 -7.66
C GLU A 85 11.42 -12.21 -7.27
N MET A 86 10.95 -12.13 -6.02
CA MET A 86 10.03 -11.06 -5.60
C MET A 86 10.79 -9.76 -5.28
N LYS A 87 10.67 -8.76 -6.15
CA LYS A 87 11.43 -7.49 -6.01
C LYS A 87 10.79 -6.53 -5.03
N ASP A 88 9.46 -6.54 -4.92
CA ASP A 88 8.76 -5.78 -3.91
C ASP A 88 8.83 -6.49 -2.55
N GLY A 89 9.74 -6.01 -1.68
CA GLY A 89 9.92 -6.56 -0.35
C GLY A 89 8.75 -6.31 0.61
N TYR A 90 7.93 -5.28 0.38
CA TYR A 90 6.76 -5.01 1.21
C TYR A 90 5.63 -5.99 0.91
N LEU A 91 5.36 -6.27 -0.36
CA LEU A 91 4.51 -7.38 -0.79
C LEU A 91 5.08 -8.70 -0.25
N GLY A 92 6.38 -8.94 -0.44
CA GLY A 92 7.04 -10.16 0.05
C GLY A 92 6.89 -10.38 1.55
N LEU A 93 6.89 -9.33 2.36
CA LEU A 93 6.62 -9.41 3.79
C LEU A 93 5.17 -9.84 4.08
N ARG A 94 4.18 -9.30 3.36
CA ARG A 94 2.77 -9.69 3.53
C ARG A 94 2.53 -11.14 3.14
N ILE A 95 3.13 -11.59 2.03
CA ILE A 95 3.04 -12.98 1.60
C ILE A 95 3.74 -13.91 2.62
N ALA A 96 4.89 -13.51 3.17
CA ALA A 96 5.54 -14.28 4.24
C ALA A 96 4.66 -14.42 5.51
N THR A 97 3.88 -13.38 5.86
CA THR A 97 2.89 -13.47 6.95
C THR A 97 1.81 -14.50 6.64
N TYR A 98 1.25 -14.48 5.44
CA TYR A 98 0.24 -15.45 5.02
C TYR A 98 0.79 -16.90 5.02
N GLU A 99 2.00 -17.09 4.51
CA GLU A 99 2.67 -18.40 4.51
C GLU A 99 2.84 -18.97 5.92
N GLN A 100 3.22 -18.11 6.89
CA GLN A 100 3.36 -18.52 8.28
C GLN A 100 2.02 -19.03 8.82
N TRP A 101 0.94 -18.25 8.64
CA TRP A 101 -0.39 -18.66 9.09
C TRP A 101 -0.86 -19.95 8.42
N ALA A 102 -0.62 -20.11 7.11
CA ALA A 102 -1.03 -21.30 6.38
C ALA A 102 -0.26 -22.54 6.84
N ALA A 103 1.05 -22.40 7.05
CA ALA A 103 1.88 -23.46 7.60
C ALA A 103 1.43 -23.85 9.01
N ASP A 104 1.22 -22.86 9.90
CA ASP A 104 0.82 -23.12 11.28
C ASP A 104 -0.55 -23.78 11.36
N HIS A 105 -1.48 -23.39 10.47
CA HIS A 105 -2.78 -24.04 10.35
C HIS A 105 -2.66 -25.48 9.87
N ALA A 106 -1.87 -25.72 8.82
CA ALA A 106 -1.67 -27.06 8.27
C ALA A 106 -1.08 -28.03 9.30
N THR A 107 -0.13 -27.57 10.13
CA THR A 107 0.52 -28.40 11.17
C THR A 107 -0.19 -28.36 12.53
N GLY A 108 -1.24 -27.55 12.70
CA GLY A 108 -1.95 -27.39 13.97
C GLY A 108 -1.10 -26.77 15.09
N THR A 109 -0.09 -25.97 14.74
CA THR A 109 0.91 -25.43 15.68
C THR A 109 0.57 -24.05 16.24
N ALA A 110 -0.38 -23.34 15.62
CA ALA A 110 -0.88 -22.07 16.14
C ALA A 110 -2.37 -21.86 15.80
N GLU A 111 -2.99 -20.90 16.49
CA GLU A 111 -4.34 -20.44 16.16
C GLU A 111 -4.33 -19.68 14.82
N ALA A 112 -5.39 -19.86 14.04
CA ALA A 112 -5.57 -19.15 12.78
C ALA A 112 -5.71 -17.63 13.02
N PRO A 113 -5.32 -16.78 12.05
CA PRO A 113 -5.56 -15.35 12.17
C PRO A 113 -7.06 -15.06 12.28
N THR A 114 -7.40 -14.01 13.02
CA THR A 114 -8.76 -13.49 13.01
C THR A 114 -9.15 -13.03 11.61
N LYS A 115 -10.47 -12.97 11.33
CA LYS A 115 -10.99 -12.45 10.05
C LYS A 115 -10.50 -11.03 9.76
N GLN A 116 -10.34 -10.21 10.81
CA GLN A 116 -9.84 -8.84 10.68
C GLN A 116 -8.35 -8.83 10.30
N GLU A 117 -7.52 -9.64 10.94
CA GLU A 117 -6.08 -9.73 10.60
C GLU A 117 -5.88 -10.22 9.17
N LEU A 118 -6.65 -11.22 8.74
CA LEU A 118 -6.58 -11.70 7.36
C LEU A 118 -7.04 -10.62 6.37
N ALA A 119 -8.13 -9.91 6.66
CA ALA A 119 -8.64 -8.83 5.82
C ALA A 119 -7.65 -7.67 5.71
N ASP A 120 -7.03 -7.26 6.82
CA ASP A 120 -6.05 -6.19 6.85
C ASP A 120 -4.76 -6.56 6.12
N MET A 121 -4.28 -7.80 6.30
CA MET A 121 -3.16 -8.34 5.54
C MET A 121 -3.49 -8.35 4.03
N THR A 122 -4.66 -8.86 3.65
CA THR A 122 -5.11 -8.94 2.26
C THR A 122 -5.23 -7.56 1.61
N LYS A 123 -5.82 -6.61 2.33
CA LYS A 123 -5.94 -5.22 1.86
C LYS A 123 -4.57 -4.59 1.66
N THR A 124 -3.64 -4.81 2.59
CA THR A 124 -2.28 -4.27 2.50
C THR A 124 -1.49 -4.93 1.37
N ALA A 125 -1.59 -6.25 1.20
CA ALA A 125 -0.95 -6.93 0.08
C ALA A 125 -1.49 -6.42 -1.27
N ASN A 126 -2.81 -6.26 -1.39
CA ASN A 126 -3.43 -5.75 -2.61
C ASN A 126 -3.10 -4.28 -2.92
N SER A 127 -2.83 -3.45 -1.91
CA SER A 127 -2.43 -2.05 -2.17
C SER A 127 -1.11 -1.95 -2.93
N HIS A 128 -0.25 -2.96 -2.83
CA HIS A 128 1.00 -3.07 -3.59
C HIS A 128 0.80 -3.55 -5.04
N CYS A 129 -0.36 -4.14 -5.39
CA CYS A 129 -0.63 -4.69 -6.73
C CYS A 129 -1.52 -3.78 -7.60
N THR A 130 -1.80 -2.57 -7.14
CA THR A 130 -2.76 -1.65 -7.78
C THR A 130 -2.29 -1.22 -9.17
N GLU A 131 -1.06 -0.72 -9.30
CA GLU A 131 -0.51 -0.29 -10.60
C GLU A 131 -0.25 -1.45 -11.56
N ALA A 132 -0.10 -2.67 -11.04
CA ALA A 132 0.01 -3.88 -11.86
C ALA A 132 -1.35 -4.38 -12.38
N GLU A 133 -2.45 -3.72 -11.99
CA GLU A 133 -3.83 -4.12 -12.31
C GLU A 133 -4.12 -5.59 -11.92
N ARG A 134 -3.52 -6.03 -10.80
CA ARG A 134 -3.73 -7.37 -10.23
C ARG A 134 -4.41 -7.29 -8.88
N THR A 135 -5.26 -8.27 -8.61
CA THR A 135 -5.87 -8.46 -7.30
C THR A 135 -5.54 -9.87 -6.82
N LEU A 136 -4.90 -9.94 -5.67
CA LEU A 136 -4.63 -11.17 -4.95
C LEU A 136 -5.93 -11.69 -4.34
N VAL A 137 -6.25 -12.93 -4.67
CA VAL A 137 -7.34 -13.68 -4.07
C VAL A 137 -6.77 -14.46 -2.90
N VAL A 138 -7.01 -13.96 -1.69
CA VAL A 138 -6.52 -14.56 -0.44
C VAL A 138 -7.67 -15.34 0.22
N PRO A 139 -7.65 -16.68 0.17
CA PRO A 139 -8.66 -17.50 0.82
C PRO A 139 -8.46 -17.50 2.35
N PRO A 140 -9.54 -17.79 3.11
CA PRO A 140 -9.46 -17.97 4.55
C PRO A 140 -8.54 -19.13 4.92
N ILE A 141 -7.73 -18.93 5.96
CA ILE A 141 -6.86 -20.00 6.50
C ILE A 141 -7.65 -20.90 7.46
N ALA A 142 -8.74 -20.43 8.05
CA ALA A 142 -9.75 -21.22 8.74
C ALA A 142 -11.05 -20.40 8.89
N SER A 143 -12.17 -21.07 9.26
CA SER A 143 -13.48 -20.45 9.53
C SER A 143 -13.76 -20.32 11.02
#